data_AF-A0A2L2Z1X0-F1
#
_entry.id   AF-A0A2L2Z1X0-F1
#
_cell.length_a   1.000
_cell.length_b   1.000
_cell.length_c   1.000
_cell.angle_alpha   90.00
_cell.angle_beta   90.00
_cell.angle_gamma   90.00
#
_symmetry.space_group_name_H-M   'P 1'
#
loop_
_entity.id
_entity.type
_entity.pdbx_description
1 polymer ?
#
loop_
_entity_poly.entity_id
_entity_poly.type
_entity_poly.pdbx_seq_one_letter_code
_entity_poly.pdbx_strand_id
1 'polypeptide(L)' 'QIVSGSRDKTIKLWNTLSQCKYTIQEDRHSDWLSCVRFSPNNYNPIIVSCGWFRYVKVWYLTNCRL' A
#
# COMPACT_ATOMS: atom_id res chain seq x y z
N GLN A 1 -12.33 2.24 -2.47
CA GLN A 1 -11.31 1.24 -2.06
C GLN A 1 -10.69 1.69 -0.75
N ILE A 2 -10.27 0.76 0.10
CA ILE A 2 -9.61 1.07 1.36
C ILE A 2 -8.20 0.47 1.30
N VAL A 3 -7.21 1.21 1.81
CA VAL A 3 -5.83 0.72 1.95
C VAL A 3 -5.46 0.71 3.43
N SER A 4 -4.76 -0.34 3.85
CA SER A 4 -4.23 -0.44 5.21
C SER A 4 -2.77 -0.88 5.16
N GLY A 5 -1.93 -0.24 5.97
CA GLY A 5 -0.58 -0.70 6.28
C GLY A 5 -0.57 -1.30 7.68
N SER A 6 0.19 -2.38 7.86
CA SER A 6 0.26 -3.11 9.13
C SER A 6 1.71 -3.27 9.62
N ARG A 7 1.85 -3.58 10.91
CA ARG A 7 3.14 -3.94 11.52
C ARG A 7 3.67 -5.28 11.02
N ASP A 8 2.83 -6.08 10.37
CA ASP A 8 3.23 -7.28 9.63
C ASP A 8 4.02 -6.98 8.34
N LYS A 9 4.32 -5.69 8.09
CA LYS A 9 5.09 -5.20 6.94
C LYS A 9 4.37 -5.34 5.60
N THR A 10 3.06 -5.57 5.62
CA THR A 10 2.21 -5.72 4.43
C THR A 10 1.28 -4.55 4.23
N ILE A 11 0.98 -4.28 2.96
CA ILE A 11 -0.06 -3.34 2.55
C ILE A 11 -1.20 -4.17 1.99
N LYS A 12 -2.42 -3.94 2.49
CA LYS A 12 -3.63 -4.63 2.03
C LYS A 12 -4.59 -3.65 1.39
N LEU A 13 -5.21 -4.10 0.30
CA LEU A 13 -6.26 -3.39 -0.41
C LEU A 13 -7.59 -4.09 -0.19
N TRP A 14 -8.60 -3.31 0.17
CA TRP A 14 -9.92 -3.81 0.53
C TRP A 14 -11.01 -3.14 -0.30
N ASN A 15 -12.11 -3.84 -0.50
CA ASN A 15 -13.36 -3.21 -0.93
C ASN A 15 -14.15 -2.67 0.27
N THR A 16 -15.23 -1.95 -0.01
CA THR A 16 -16.15 -1.41 1.02
C THR A 16 -17.02 -2.48 1.67
N LEU A 17 -16.94 -3.73 1.20
CA LEU A 17 -17.65 -4.89 1.75
C LEU A 17 -16.73 -5.75 2.64
N SER A 18 -15.66 -5.17 3.16
CA SER A 18 -14.69 -5.82 4.06
C SER A 18 -13.95 -7.04 3.48
N GLN A 19 -13.86 -7.15 2.15
CA GLN A 19 -13.08 -8.20 1.49
C GLN A 19 -11.68 -7.68 1.15
N CYS A 20 -10.65 -8.41 1.58
CA CYS A 20 -9.27 -8.19 1.16
C CYS A 20 -9.12 -8.62 -0.30
N LYS A 21 -8.97 -7.67 -1.21
CA LYS A 21 -8.81 -7.91 -2.65
C LYS A 21 -7.36 -8.19 -3.03
N TYR A 22 -6.42 -7.56 -2.35
CA TYR A 22 -5.01 -7.70 -2.67
C TYR A 22 -4.14 -7.54 -1.42
N THR A 23 -3.06 -8.30 -1.33
CA THR A 23 -2.02 -8.09 -0.32
C THR A 23 -0.69 -7.94 -1.06
N ILE A 24 -0.07 -6.78 -0.93
CA ILE A 24 1.23 -6.50 -1.53
C ILE A 24 2.28 -7.26 -0.68
N GLN A 25 2.79 -8.35 -1.25
CA GLN A 25 3.83 -9.18 -0.64
C GLN A 25 5.16 -9.12 -1.38
N GLU A 26 5.14 -8.72 -2.65
CA GLU A 26 6.33 -8.46 -3.44
C GLU A 26 6.98 -7.17 -2.96
N ASP A 27 8.31 -7.21 -2.83
CA ASP A 27 9.14 -6.07 -2.48
C ASP A 27 8.66 -5.33 -1.21
N ARG A 28 8.24 -6.10 -0.20
CA ARG A 28 7.74 -5.60 1.10
C ARG A 28 8.74 -4.68 1.79
N HIS A 29 8.20 -3.81 2.63
CA HIS A 29 9.03 -3.02 3.54
C HIS A 29 9.79 -3.95 4.48
N SER A 30 11.05 -3.62 4.76
CA SER A 30 11.90 -4.41 5.67
C SER A 30 11.40 -4.37 7.12
N ASP A 31 10.52 -3.42 7.44
CA ASP A 31 9.99 -3.17 8.78
C ASP A 31 8.53 -2.72 8.74
N TRP A 32 7.95 -2.51 9.93
CA TRP A 32 6.60 -2.02 10.11
C TRP A 32 6.32 -0.73 9.33
N LEU A 33 5.11 -0.70 8.78
CA LEU A 33 4.58 0.46 8.11
C LEU A 33 4.06 1.46 9.15
N SER A 34 4.51 2.70 9.02
CA SER A 34 4.05 3.81 9.85
C SER A 34 2.87 4.53 9.20
N CYS A 35 2.83 4.61 7.87
CA CYS A 35 1.75 5.27 7.15
C CYS A 35 1.54 4.71 5.74
N VAL A 36 0.31 4.84 5.25
CA VAL A 36 -0.08 4.58 3.87
C VAL A 36 -1.13 5.60 3.42
N ARG A 37 -1.01 6.12 2.20
CA ARG A 37 -1.91 7.14 1.66
C ARG A 37 -2.18 6.90 0.18
N PHE A 38 -3.40 7.23 -0.25
CA PHE A 38 -3.72 7.35 -1.66
C PHE A 38 -3.26 8.72 -2.17
N SER A 39 -2.76 8.73 -3.41
CA SER A 39 -2.66 9.95 -4.20
C SER A 39 -4.06 10.44 -4.56
N PRO A 40 -4.32 11.76 -4.53
CA PRO A 40 -5.60 12.33 -4.95
C PRO A 40 -5.81 12.30 -6.48
N ASN A 41 -4.80 11.89 -7.26
CA ASN A 41 -4.90 11.83 -8.71
C ASN A 41 -5.74 10.60 -9.16
N ASN A 42 -6.81 10.85 -9.90
CA ASN A 42 -7.71 9.82 -10.40
C ASN A 42 -7.24 9.16 -11.70
N TYR A 43 -6.38 9.82 -12.50
CA TYR A 43 -5.92 9.27 -13.77
C TYR A 43 -4.88 8.17 -13.57
N ASN A 44 -3.97 8.37 -12.61
CA ASN A 44 -2.95 7.41 -12.21
C ASN A 44 -3.07 7.16 -10.72
N PRO A 45 -3.93 6.22 -10.30
CA PRO A 45 -4.10 5.90 -8.88
C PRO A 45 -2.82 5.28 -8.35
N ILE A 46 -2.25 5.94 -7.36
CA ILE A 46 -0.98 5.58 -6.73
C ILE A 46 -1.19 5.49 -5.22
N ILE A 47 -0.56 4.51 -4.60
CA ILE A 47 -0.42 4.42 -3.14
C ILE A 47 1.02 4.79 -2.78
N VAL A 48 1.16 5.56 -1.73
CA VAL A 48 2.45 5.86 -1.11
C VAL A 48 2.47 5.22 0.27
N SER A 49 3.53 4.49 0.59
CA SER A 49 3.74 3.91 1.90
C SER A 49 5.11 4.25 2.46
N CYS A 50 5.16 4.49 3.77
CA CYS A 50 6.40 4.70 4.49
C CYS A 50 6.44 3.79 5.72
N GLY A 51 7.65 3.35 6.03
CA GLY A 51 7.96 2.58 7.23
C GLY A 51 9.05 3.26 8.03
N TRP A 52 9.46 2.60 9.11
CA TRP A 52 10.52 3.09 9.99
C TRP A 52 11.90 3.11 9.33
N PHE A 53 12.13 2.22 8.37
CA PHE A 53 13.34 2.25 7.57
C PHE A 53 13.23 3.31 6.48
N ARG A 54 14.38 3.87 6.14
CA ARG A 54 14.64 5.15 5.44
C ARG A 54 14.01 5.34 4.06
N TYR A 55 13.14 4.43 3.61
CA TYR A 55 12.56 4.41 2.28
C TYR A 55 11.05 4.67 2.32
N VAL A 56 10.63 5.51 1.38
CA VAL A 56 9.22 5.64 0.99
C VAL A 56 9.07 4.85 -0.31
N LYS A 57 8.04 4.00 -0.38
CA LYS A 57 7.72 3.24 -1.59
C LYS A 57 6.45 3.76 -2.22
N VAL A 58 6.46 3.81 -3.55
CA VAL A 58 5.35 4.26 -4.39
C VAL A 58 4.85 3.07 -5.19
N TRP A 59 3.54 2.87 -5.22
CA TRP A 59 2.90 1.69 -5.80
C TRP A 59 1.81 2.13 -6.77
N TYR A 60 1.87 1.64 -8.01
CA TYR A 60 0.78 1.85 -8.96
C TYR A 60 -0.37 0.89 -8.68
N LEU A 61 -1.58 1.41 -8.56
CA LEU A 61 -2.76 0.59 -8.22
C LEU A 61 -3.20 -0.32 -9.36
N THR A 62 -2.86 0.04 -10.60
CA THR A 62 -3.22 -0.70 -11.81
C THR A 62 -2.56 -2.07 -11.86
N ASN A 63 -1.32 -2.19 -11.37
CA ASN A 63 -0.55 -3.42 -11.44
C ASN A 63 0.00 -3.90 -10.09
N CYS A 64 -0.17 -3.13 -9.00
CA CYS A 64 0.45 -3.37 -7.68
C CYS A 64 1.94 -3.74 -7.79
N ARG A 65 2.59 -3.25 -8.83
CA ARG A 65 4.00 -3.45 -9.17
C ARG A 65 4.67 -2.10 -9.18
N LEU A 66 5.94 -2.12 -8.78
CA LEU A 66 6.82 -0.97 -8.79
C LEU A 66 6.95 -0.40 -10.21
#